data_AF-A0A0S4N8E7-F1
#
_entry.id   AF-A0A0S4N8E7-F1
#
_cell.length_a   1.000
_cell.length_b   1.000
_cell.length_c   1.000
_cell.angle_alpha   90.00
_cell.angle_beta   90.00
_cell.angle_gamma   90.00
#
_symmetry.space_group_name_H-M   'P 1'
#
loop_
_entity.id
_entity.type
_entity.pdbx_description
1 polymer ?
#
loop_
_entity_poly.entity_id
_entity_poly.type
_entity_poly.pdbx_seq_one_letter_code
_entity_poly.pdbx_strand_id
1 'polypeptide(L)'
;MDKGNKFIKGINEFNNGLFFECHDTFEEIWNEERNPELKKFYHGLIHITVGFYHLTNYNFRGAVSQFKKAFDKIGTYPQIYMNIKLWELLSEVKIWLEKAEKALNGEKQNLNFENLPKIKFIDEK
;
A
#
# COMPACT_ATOMS: atom_id res chain seq x y z
N MET A 1 -6.95 3.00 -21.19
CA MET A 1 -7.28 3.94 -20.09
C MET A 1 -6.05 4.81 -19.85
N ASP A 2 -6.20 6.13 -19.71
CA ASP A 2 -5.07 7.02 -19.36
C ASP A 2 -4.53 6.71 -17.95
N LYS A 3 -3.26 7.03 -17.70
CA LYS A 3 -2.54 6.76 -16.45
C LYS A 3 -3.23 7.34 -15.22
N GLY A 4 -3.80 8.54 -15.32
CA GLY A 4 -4.54 9.16 -14.21
C GLY A 4 -5.75 8.33 -13.80
N ASN A 5 -6.51 7.82 -14.78
CA ASN A 5 -7.67 6.97 -14.53
C ASN A 5 -7.26 5.61 -13.92
N LYS A 6 -6.15 5.01 -14.37
CA LYS A 6 -5.61 3.79 -13.74
C LYS A 6 -5.21 4.03 -12.29
N PHE A 7 -4.59 5.18 -11.99
CA PHE A 7 -4.18 5.52 -10.62
C PHE A 7 -5.38 5.65 -9.68
N ILE A 8 -6.44 6.35 -10.10
CA ILE A 8 -7.70 6.45 -9.34
C ILE A 8 -8.35 5.08 -9.17
N LYS A 9 -8.37 4.24 -10.22
CA LYS A 9 -8.87 2.87 -10.17
C LYS A 9 -8.14 2.04 -9.10
N GLY A 10 -6.80 2.04 -9.12
CA GLY A 10 -6.00 1.30 -8.13
C GLY A 10 -6.23 1.78 -6.69
N ILE A 11 -6.39 3.09 -6.48
CA ILE A 11 -6.77 3.64 -5.17
C ILE A 11 -8.15 3.13 -4.72
N ASN A 12 -9.13 3.10 -5.62
CA ASN A 12 -10.45 2.58 -5.32
C ASN A 12 -10.42 1.08 -5.01
N GLU A 13 -9.66 0.30 -5.76
CA GLU A 13 -9.47 -1.13 -5.51
C GLU A 13 -8.82 -1.36 -4.13
N PHE A 14 -7.74 -0.63 -3.81
CA PHE A 14 -7.11 -0.66 -2.49
C PHE A 14 -8.11 -0.35 -1.37
N ASN A 15 -8.87 0.73 -1.50
CA ASN A 15 -9.80 1.20 -0.47
C ASN A 15 -11.00 0.28 -0.26
N ASN A 16 -11.29 -0.61 -1.21
CA ASN A 16 -12.31 -1.66 -1.11
C ASN A 16 -11.73 -3.02 -0.72
N GLY A 17 -10.44 -3.13 -0.41
CA GLY A 17 -9.78 -4.39 -0.04
C GLY A 17 -9.55 -5.35 -1.21
N LEU A 18 -9.70 -4.89 -2.46
CA LEU A 18 -9.44 -5.65 -3.69
C LEU A 18 -7.94 -5.63 -4.01
N PHE A 19 -7.14 -6.21 -3.11
CA PHE A 19 -5.68 -6.07 -3.17
C PHE A 19 -5.05 -6.79 -4.37
N PHE A 20 -5.67 -7.86 -4.87
CA PHE A 20 -5.17 -8.56 -6.06
C PHE A 20 -5.36 -7.69 -7.32
N GLU A 21 -6.56 -7.14 -7.51
CA GLU A 21 -6.89 -6.25 -8.62
C GLU A 21 -6.09 -4.95 -8.57
N CYS A 22 -5.92 -4.40 -7.37
CA CYS A 22 -5.10 -3.22 -7.11
C CYS A 22 -3.64 -3.45 -7.51
N HIS A 23 -3.09 -4.64 -7.21
CA HIS A 23 -1.74 -5.02 -7.63
C HIS A 23 -1.61 -4.95 -9.15
N ASP A 24 -2.51 -5.60 -9.89
CA ASP A 24 -2.46 -5.66 -11.35
C ASP A 24 -2.58 -4.25 -11.96
N THR A 25 -3.49 -3.43 -11.43
CA THR A 25 -3.66 -2.04 -11.87
C THR A 25 -2.40 -1.21 -11.64
N PHE A 26 -1.77 -1.27 -10.46
CA PHE A 26 -0.55 -0.53 -10.19
C PHE A 26 0.68 -1.08 -10.93
N GLU A 27 0.76 -2.39 -11.14
CA GLU A 27 1.84 -3.04 -11.90
C GLU A 27 1.82 -2.58 -13.37
N GLU A 28 0.64 -2.45 -13.98
CA GLU A 28 0.48 -1.90 -15.33
C GLU A 28 1.08 -0.48 -15.43
N ILE A 29 0.74 0.39 -14.45
CA ILE A 29 1.26 1.76 -14.37
C ILE A 29 2.79 1.77 -14.18
N TRP A 30 3.30 0.89 -13.32
CA TRP A 30 4.72 0.78 -13.00
C TRP A 30 5.57 0.30 -14.19
N ASN A 31 5.06 -0.67 -14.94
CA ASN A 31 5.69 -1.21 -16.14
C ASN A 31 5.86 -0.13 -17.22
N GLU A 32 4.85 0.71 -17.41
CA GLU A 32 4.84 1.81 -18.38
C GLU A 32 5.62 3.05 -17.92
N GLU A 33 5.88 3.21 -16.61
CA GLU A 33 6.56 4.39 -16.06
C GLU A 33 8.07 4.40 -16.40
N ARG A 34 8.53 5.56 -16.90
CA ARG A 34 9.91 5.85 -17.29
C ARG A 34 10.61 6.78 -16.30
N ASN A 35 9.86 7.63 -15.60
CA ASN A 35 10.41 8.51 -14.58
C ASN A 35 10.84 7.66 -13.36
N PRO A 36 12.13 7.66 -12.96
CA PRO A 36 12.62 6.79 -11.89
C PRO A 36 11.95 7.02 -10.54
N GLU A 37 11.61 8.27 -10.20
CA GLU A 37 10.95 8.62 -8.95
C GLU A 37 9.51 8.10 -8.92
N LEU A 38 8.73 8.37 -9.98
CA LEU A 38 7.38 7.82 -10.07
C LEU A 38 7.38 6.29 -10.13
N LYS A 39 8.36 5.69 -10.81
CA LYS A 39 8.53 4.23 -10.87
C LYS A 39 8.81 3.66 -9.47
N LYS A 40 9.66 4.31 -8.69
CA LYS A 40 9.92 3.92 -7.29
C LYS A 40 8.68 4.09 -6.42
N PHE A 41 7.91 5.16 -6.64
CA PHE A 41 6.64 5.42 -5.95
C PHE A 41 5.61 4.32 -6.18
N TYR A 42 5.28 4.00 -7.44
CA TYR A 42 4.33 2.93 -7.75
C TYR A 42 4.78 1.57 -7.20
N HIS A 43 6.08 1.28 -7.25
CA HIS A 43 6.61 0.05 -6.66
C HIS A 43 6.46 0.01 -5.14
N GLY A 44 6.51 1.16 -4.47
CA GLY A 44 6.16 1.27 -3.05
C GLY A 44 4.68 0.93 -2.80
N LEU A 45 3.76 1.50 -3.57
CA LEU A 45 2.32 1.21 -3.47
C LEU A 45 2.00 -0.27 -3.77
N ILE A 46 2.68 -0.87 -4.75
CA ILE A 46 2.56 -2.30 -5.06
C ILE A 46 2.96 -3.12 -3.83
N HIS A 47 4.09 -2.83 -3.19
CA HIS A 47 4.50 -3.55 -1.97
C HIS A 47 3.53 -3.36 -0.80
N ILE A 48 2.93 -2.19 -0.62
CA ILE A 48 1.88 -1.99 0.38
C ILE A 48 0.69 -2.89 0.07
N THR A 49 0.24 -2.90 -1.19
CA THR A 49 -0.89 -3.70 -1.67
C THR A 49 -0.66 -5.20 -1.47
N VAL A 50 0.49 -5.72 -1.89
CA VAL A 50 0.88 -7.13 -1.70
C VAL A 50 1.04 -7.46 -0.22
N GLY A 51 1.52 -6.51 0.59
CA GLY A 51 1.60 -6.66 2.05
C GLY A 51 0.23 -6.92 2.67
N PHE A 52 -0.80 -6.16 2.27
CA PHE A 52 -2.18 -6.39 2.72
C PHE A 52 -2.83 -7.65 2.13
N TYR A 53 -2.52 -7.99 0.88
CA TYR A 53 -2.92 -9.28 0.32
C TYR A 53 -2.39 -10.45 1.15
N HIS A 54 -1.11 -10.44 1.52
CA HIS A 54 -0.56 -11.47 2.40
C HIS A 54 -1.17 -11.45 3.80
N LEU A 55 -1.35 -10.25 4.37
CA LEU A 55 -1.90 -10.10 5.72
C LEU A 55 -3.31 -10.69 5.84
N THR A 56 -4.18 -10.40 4.88
CA THR A 56 -5.58 -10.89 4.84
C THR A 56 -5.68 -12.39 4.62
N ASN A 57 -4.65 -13.00 4.01
CA ASN A 57 -4.48 -14.45 3.88
C ASN A 57 -3.72 -15.09 5.07
N TYR A 58 -3.56 -14.38 6.19
CA TYR A 58 -2.82 -14.81 7.38
C TYR A 58 -1.35 -15.19 7.12
N ASN A 59 -0.78 -14.75 6.00
CA ASN A 59 0.64 -14.90 5.68
C ASN A 59 1.43 -13.73 6.27
N PHE A 60 1.65 -13.76 7.59
CA PHE A 60 2.33 -12.67 8.31
C PHE A 60 3.77 -12.45 7.85
N ARG A 61 4.51 -13.52 7.56
CA ARG A 61 5.89 -13.43 7.07
C ARG A 61 5.95 -12.69 5.73
N GLY A 62 5.04 -13.02 4.82
CA GLY A 62 4.88 -12.33 3.55
C GLY A 62 4.52 -10.86 3.74
N ALA A 63 3.53 -10.57 4.58
CA ALA A 63 3.08 -9.21 4.88
C ALA A 63 4.23 -8.32 5.40
N VAL A 64 4.94 -8.78 6.45
CA VAL A 64 6.08 -8.08 7.05
C VAL A 64 7.17 -7.80 6.01
N SER A 65 7.50 -8.78 5.16
CA SER A 65 8.53 -8.60 4.13
C SER A 65 8.15 -7.51 3.13
N GLN A 66 6.91 -7.48 2.67
CA GLN A 66 6.45 -6.51 1.68
C GLN A 66 6.32 -5.10 2.26
N PHE A 67 5.78 -4.95 3.48
CA PHE A 67 5.70 -3.65 4.13
C PHE A 67 7.09 -3.02 4.35
N LYS A 68 8.10 -3.81 4.76
CA LYS A 68 9.47 -3.31 4.88
C LYS A 68 10.02 -2.79 3.56
N LYS A 69 9.85 -3.53 2.46
CA LYS A 69 10.23 -3.08 1.12
C LYS A 69 9.50 -1.82 0.68
N ALA A 70 8.23 -1.65 1.08
CA ALA A 70 7.50 -0.41 0.81
C ALA A 70 8.16 0.79 1.52
N PHE A 71 8.49 0.66 2.81
CA PHE A 71 9.17 1.72 3.55
C PHE A 71 10.55 2.06 2.97
N ASP A 72 11.33 1.07 2.53
CA ASP A 72 12.62 1.30 1.85
C ASP A 72 12.46 2.11 0.54
N LYS A 73 11.30 1.97 -0.13
CA LYS A 73 11.04 2.66 -1.39
C LYS A 73 10.52 4.08 -1.19
N ILE A 74 9.48 4.24 -0.39
CA ILE A 74 8.69 5.48 -0.31
C ILE A 74 8.65 6.11 1.09
N GLY A 75 9.32 5.53 2.09
CA GLY A 75 9.34 6.08 3.46
C GLY A 75 9.97 7.47 3.58
N THR A 76 10.78 7.89 2.59
CA THR A 76 11.42 9.21 2.54
C THR A 76 10.74 10.17 1.57
N TYR A 77 9.61 9.80 0.99
CA TYR A 77 8.87 10.68 0.07
C TYR A 77 8.20 11.81 0.86
N PRO A 78 7.86 12.94 0.19
CA PRO A 78 7.10 14.01 0.81
C PRO A 78 5.80 13.52 1.43
N GLN A 79 5.36 14.18 2.52
CA GLN A 79 4.14 13.80 3.25
C GLN A 79 2.89 13.75 2.36
N ILE A 80 2.84 14.64 1.36
CA ILE A 80 1.84 14.64 0.29
C ILE A 80 2.58 14.38 -1.01
N TYR A 81 2.17 13.35 -1.75
CA TYR A 81 2.77 13.02 -3.04
C TYR A 81 1.67 12.51 -3.97
N MET A 82 1.72 12.86 -5.26
CA MET A 82 0.67 12.45 -6.23
C MET A 82 -0.76 12.74 -5.76
N ASN A 83 -0.96 13.89 -5.12
CA ASN A 83 -2.24 14.32 -4.55
C ASN A 83 -2.81 13.43 -3.42
N ILE A 84 -2.03 12.49 -2.86
CA ILE A 84 -2.46 11.63 -1.74
C ILE A 84 -1.78 12.03 -0.43
N LYS A 85 -2.48 11.82 0.69
CA LYS A 85 -1.98 11.94 2.07
C LYS A 85 -1.06 10.75 2.40
N LEU A 86 0.13 10.71 1.79
CA LEU A 86 1.06 9.58 1.92
C LEU A 86 1.50 9.33 3.37
N TRP A 87 1.69 10.41 4.16
CA TRP A 87 2.01 10.29 5.58
C TRP A 87 0.98 9.46 6.35
N GLU A 88 -0.31 9.64 6.05
CA GLU A 88 -1.42 8.96 6.72
C GLU A 88 -1.40 7.47 6.39
N LEU A 89 -1.26 7.15 5.09
CA LEU A 89 -1.13 5.76 4.63
C LEU A 89 0.07 5.07 5.30
N LEU A 90 1.25 5.71 5.31
CA LEU A 90 2.46 5.12 5.89
C LEU A 90 2.36 4.94 7.40
N SER A 91 1.71 5.87 8.11
CA SER A 91 1.42 5.72 9.54
C SER A 91 0.51 4.52 9.82
N GLU A 92 -0.56 4.34 9.05
CA GLU A 92 -1.46 3.20 9.22
C GLU A 92 -0.77 1.88 8.84
N VAL A 93 0.00 1.85 7.73
CA VAL A 93 0.80 0.67 7.33
C VAL A 93 1.79 0.28 8.42
N LYS A 94 2.41 1.24 9.11
CA LYS A 94 3.31 0.96 10.23
C LYS A 94 2.59 0.24 11.37
N ILE A 95 1.40 0.69 11.75
CA ILE A 95 0.57 0.03 12.78
C ILE A 95 0.27 -1.42 12.37
N TRP A 96 -0.08 -1.64 11.11
CA TRP A 96 -0.37 -2.98 10.58
C TRP A 96 0.87 -3.87 10.47
N LEU A 97 2.02 -3.29 10.13
CA LEU A 97 3.31 -3.98 10.17
C LEU A 97 3.63 -4.47 11.59
N GLU A 98 3.50 -3.61 12.60
CA GLU A 98 3.75 -3.99 14.00
C GLU A 98 2.81 -5.12 14.46
N LYS A 99 1.53 -5.07 14.08
CA LYS A 99 0.59 -6.18 14.33
C LYS A 99 1.03 -7.46 13.63
N ALA A 100 1.45 -7.39 12.37
CA ALA A 100 1.91 -8.55 11.62
C ALA A 100 3.18 -9.16 12.23
N GLU A 101 4.13 -8.34 12.72
CA GLU A 101 5.34 -8.80 13.40
C GLU A 101 5.02 -9.52 14.71
N LYS A 102 4.12 -8.98 15.54
CA LYS A 102 3.66 -9.65 16.77
C LYS A 102 2.96 -10.97 16.47
N ALA A 103 2.07 -11.00 15.48
CA ALA A 103 1.37 -12.22 15.07
C ALA A 103 2.35 -13.29 14.54
N LEU A 104 3.37 -12.87 13.77
CA LEU A 104 4.44 -13.76 13.31
C LEU A 104 5.23 -14.38 14.47
N ASN A 105 5.39 -13.66 15.58
CA ASN A 105 6.05 -14.13 16.80
C ASN A 105 5.13 -14.96 17.71
N GLY A 106 3.90 -15.26 17.28
CA GLY A 106 2.94 -16.08 18.04
C GLY A 106 2.11 -15.29 19.05
N GLU A 107 2.19 -13.96 19.08
CA GLU A 107 1.33 -13.15 19.93
C GLU A 107 -0.08 -13.03 19.35
N LYS A 108 -1.11 -13.18 20.18
CA LYS A 108 -2.50 -12.98 19.77
C LYS A 108 -2.73 -11.50 19.43
N GLN A 109 -3.13 -11.23 18.18
CA GLN A 109 -3.46 -9.89 17.70
C GLN A 109 -4.95 -9.78 17.34
N ASN A 110 -5.55 -8.62 17.59
CA ASN A 110 -6.88 -8.30 17.08
C ASN A 110 -6.74 -7.74 15.65
N LEU A 111 -6.87 -8.64 14.66
CA LEU A 111 -6.83 -8.31 13.24
C LEU A 111 -8.26 -8.09 12.73
N ASN A 112 -8.84 -6.93 13.04
CA ASN A 112 -10.10 -6.53 12.41
C ASN A 112 -9.82 -5.90 11.03
N PHE A 113 -10.02 -6.68 9.97
CA PHE A 113 -9.81 -6.26 8.58
C PHE A 113 -10.82 -5.22 8.06
N GLU A 114 -11.88 -4.91 8.80
CA GLU A 114 -12.76 -3.78 8.48
C GLU A 114 -12.03 -2.43 8.66
N ASN A 115 -10.95 -2.40 9.44
CA ASN A 115 -10.15 -1.21 9.75
C ASN A 115 -8.84 -1.14 8.93
N LEU A 116 -8.80 -1.80 7.76
CA LEU A 116 -7.67 -1.68 6.85
C LEU A 116 -7.50 -0.22 6.40
N PRO A 117 -6.25 0.20 6.13
CA PRO A 117 -5.98 1.59 5.79
C PRO A 117 -6.63 1.98 4.48
N LYS A 118 -6.80 3.29 4.29
CA LYS A 118 -7.30 3.85 3.04
C LYS A 118 -6.34 4.89 2.50
N ILE A 119 -6.13 4.86 1.19
CA ILE A 119 -5.44 5.93 0.47
C ILE A 119 -6.43 7.09 0.31
N LYS A 120 -6.09 8.23 0.89
CA LYS A 120 -6.91 9.45 0.85
C LYS A 120 -6.24 10.50 -0.02
N PHE A 121 -7.02 11.14 -0.87
CA PHE A 121 -6.57 12.35 -1.57
C PHE A 121 -6.46 13.52 -0.58
N ILE A 122 -5.66 14.53 -0.91
CA ILE A 122 -5.84 15.83 -0.27
C ILE A 122 -7.24 16.32 -0.67
N ASP A 123 -8.04 16.74 0.30
CA ASP A 123 -9.38 17.23 0.02
C ASP A 123 -9.25 18.44 -0.93
N GLU A 124 -9.91 18.39 -2.09
CA GLU A 124 -10.17 19.61 -2.85
C GLU A 124 -11.08 20.45 -1.96
N LYS A 125 -10.61 21.66 -1.60
CA LYS A 125 -11.44 22.65 -0.92
C LYS A 125 -12.68 22.99 -1.73
#